data_AF-A0A358SNR4-F1
#
_entry.id   AF-A0A358SNR4-F1
#
_cell.length_a   1.000
_cell.length_b   1.000
_cell.length_c   1.000
_cell.angle_alpha   90.00
_cell.angle_beta   90.00
_cell.angle_gamma   90.00
#
_symmetry.space_group_name_H-M   'P 1'
#
loop_
_entity.id
_entity.type
_entity.pdbx_description
1 polymer ?
#
loop_
_entity_poly.entity_id
_entity_poly.type
_entity_poly.pdbx_seq_one_letter_code
_entity_poly.pdbx_strand_id
1 'polypeptide(L)' 'MPDLASTLAAGSVGTVETQYLNLPGPVRLDCGRELYPVRVAYETYGTLSPRRDNVILVCHAISGDAHAAG' A
#
# COMPACT_ATOMS: atom_id res chain seq x y z
N MET A 1 -28.79 5.91 22.39
CA MET A 1 -27.67 4.94 22.48
C MET A 1 -26.58 5.47 21.57
N PRO A 2 -25.48 6.07 22.07
CA PRO A 2 -24.41 6.54 21.21
C PRO A 2 -23.56 5.37 20.73
N ASP A 3 -23.17 5.46 19.47
CA ASP A 3 -22.41 4.49 18.67
C ASP A 3 -21.01 4.26 19.25
N LEU A 4 -20.62 2.98 19.39
CA LEU A 4 -19.35 2.53 19.94
C LEU A 4 -18.29 2.43 18.83
N ALA A 5 -18.19 3.46 17.99
CA ALA A 5 -17.20 3.54 16.93
C ALA A 5 -15.86 4.04 17.49
N SER A 6 -15.05 3.09 17.93
CA SER A 6 -13.57 3.08 17.97
C SER A 6 -12.88 4.42 18.23
N THR A 7 -12.54 4.67 19.50
CA THR A 7 -11.47 5.63 19.84
C THR A 7 -10.14 5.02 19.40
N LEU A 8 -9.73 5.27 18.15
CA LEU A 8 -8.33 5.01 17.74
C LEU A 8 -7.42 5.84 18.64
N ALA A 9 -6.37 5.22 19.18
CA ALA A 9 -5.35 5.96 19.91
C ALA A 9 -4.75 7.03 18.99
N ALA A 10 -4.50 8.23 19.52
CA ALA A 10 -3.94 9.32 18.75
C ALA A 10 -2.64 8.88 18.06
N GLY A 11 -2.60 8.97 16.71
CA GLY A 11 -1.46 8.53 15.89
C GLY A 11 -1.58 7.11 15.32
N SER A 12 -2.63 6.34 15.65
CA SER A 12 -2.90 5.05 15.03
C SER A 12 -3.74 5.19 13.76
N VAL A 13 -3.42 4.37 12.75
CA VAL A 13 -4.21 4.23 11.51
C VAL A 13 -5.19 3.04 11.56
N GLY A 14 -5.29 2.35 12.71
CA GLY A 14 -6.10 1.13 12.86
C GLY A 14 -5.51 -0.07 12.12
N THR A 15 -6.33 -1.12 11.93
CA THR A 15 -5.95 -2.32 11.16
C THR A 15 -6.04 -2.03 9.66
N VAL A 16 -5.03 -2.46 8.92
CA VAL A 16 -4.96 -2.31 7.46
C VAL A 16 -4.73 -3.69 6.83
N GLU A 17 -5.34 -3.92 5.68
CA GLU A 17 -5.19 -5.16 4.92
C GLU A 17 -4.28 -4.95 3.72
N THR A 18 -3.36 -5.90 3.51
CA THR A 18 -2.51 -5.92 2.32
C THR A 18 -3.33 -6.15 1.06
N GLN A 19 -3.19 -5.23 0.10
CA GLN A 19 -3.81 -5.30 -1.21
C GLN A 19 -2.78 -5.77 -2.25
N TYR A 20 -3.26 -6.29 -3.38
CA TYR A 20 -2.40 -6.79 -4.44
C TYR A 20 -2.78 -6.22 -5.80
N LEU A 21 -1.80 -5.66 -6.49
CA LEU A 21 -1.90 -5.25 -7.88
C LEU A 21 -1.22 -6.29 -8.77
N ASN A 22 -1.98 -6.90 -9.68
CA ASN A 22 -1.40 -7.73 -10.75
C ASN A 22 -1.06 -6.83 -11.93
N LEU A 23 0.20 -6.82 -12.36
CA LEU A 23 0.59 -6.02 -13.52
C LEU A 23 0.05 -6.67 -14.81
N PRO A 24 -0.42 -5.86 -15.78
CA PRO A 24 -1.15 -6.37 -16.94
C PRO A 24 -0.27 -7.12 -17.97
N GLY A 25 1.06 -7.11 -17.82
CA GLY A 25 1.98 -7.71 -18.76
C GLY A 25 3.40 -7.88 -18.19
N PRO A 26 4.33 -8.39 -19.00
CA PRO A 26 5.71 -8.62 -18.57
C PRO A 26 6.43 -7.32 -18.24
N VAL A 27 7.25 -7.35 -17.18
CA VAL A 27 8.15 -6.26 -16.81
C VAL A 27 9.54 -6.58 -17.32
N ARG A 28 10.12 -5.68 -18.13
CA ARG A 28 11.52 -5.76 -18.56
C ARG A 28 12.43 -5.35 -17.43
N LEU A 29 13.38 -6.21 -17.10
CA LEU A 29 14.39 -5.98 -16.07
C LEU A 29 15.67 -5.44 -16.71
N ASP A 30 16.45 -4.66 -15.95
CA ASP A 30 17.71 -4.08 -16.42
C ASP A 30 18.74 -5.14 -16.84
N CYS A 31 18.63 -6.37 -16.32
CA CYS A 31 19.47 -7.51 -16.73
C CYS A 31 19.08 -8.13 -18.09
N GLY A 32 18.15 -7.50 -18.83
CA GLY A 32 17.70 -7.93 -20.16
C GLY A 32 16.68 -9.06 -20.16
N ARG A 33 16.20 -9.50 -18.99
CA ARG A 33 15.18 -10.54 -18.84
C ARG A 33 13.78 -9.92 -18.64
N GLU A 34 12.75 -10.74 -18.81
CA GLU A 34 11.38 -10.36 -18.51
C GLU A 34 10.85 -11.15 -17.31
N LEU A 35 10.10 -10.48 -16.45
CA LEU A 35 9.41 -11.07 -15.30
C LEU A 35 7.90 -11.05 -15.54
N TYR A 36 7.28 -12.23 -15.51
CA TYR A 36 5.83 -12.41 -15.60
C TYR A 36 5.42 -13.78 -15.02
N PRO A 37 4.31 -13.87 -14.27
CA PRO A 37 3.45 -12.78 -13.81
C PRO A 37 4.10 -11.94 -12.69
N VAL A 38 3.71 -10.67 -12.57
CA VAL A 38 4.14 -9.78 -11.48
C VAL A 38 2.96 -9.37 -10.63
N ARG A 39 3.08 -9.60 -9.32
CA ARG A 39 2.11 -9.21 -8.31
C ARG A 39 2.79 -8.34 -7.26
N VAL A 40 2.29 -7.12 -7.09
CA VAL A 40 2.83 -6.13 -6.14
C VAL A 40 1.89 -6.04 -4.95
N ALA A 41 2.42 -6.32 -3.75
CA ALA A 41 1.72 -6.09 -2.49
C ALA A 41 1.86 -4.61 -2.08
N TYR A 42 0.77 -3.99 -1.63
CA TYR A 42 0.78 -2.60 -1.15
C TYR A 42 -0.30 -2.40 -0.08
N GLU A 43 -0.13 -1.34 0.72
CA GLU A 43 -1.13 -0.83 1.64
C GLU A 43 -1.33 0.66 1.40
N THR A 44 -2.52 1.17 1.73
CA THR A 44 -2.85 2.58 1.62
C THR A 44 -3.34 3.11 2.95
N TYR A 45 -2.83 4.27 3.35
CA TYR A 45 -3.20 4.94 4.60
C TYR A 45 -3.84 6.28 4.27
N GLY A 46 -5.09 6.48 4.71
CA GLY A 46 -5.88 7.68 4.42
C GLY A 46 -6.79 7.55 3.19
N THR A 47 -7.22 8.67 2.63
CA THR A 47 -8.22 8.72 1.55
C THR A 47 -7.71 9.49 0.34
N LEU A 48 -7.85 8.89 -0.85
CA LEU A 48 -7.49 9.53 -2.11
C LEU A 48 -8.45 10.68 -2.43
N SER A 49 -7.92 11.85 -2.80
CA SER A 49 -8.73 12.99 -3.22
C SER A 49 -9.44 12.68 -4.55
N PRO A 50 -10.61 13.29 -4.84
CA PRO A 50 -11.26 13.12 -6.14
C PRO A 50 -10.39 13.51 -7.33
N ARG A 51 -9.46 14.46 -7.11
CA ARG A 51 -8.49 14.94 -8.10
C ARG A 51 -7.24 14.06 -8.21
N ARG A 52 -7.04 13.13 -7.27
CA ARG A 52 -5.90 12.19 -7.18
C ARG A 52 -4.54 12.88 -7.08
N ASP A 53 -4.50 14.03 -6.43
CA ASP A 53 -3.33 14.91 -6.29
C ASP A 53 -2.65 14.83 -4.92
N ASN A 54 -3.07 13.90 -4.07
CA ASN A 54 -2.58 13.75 -2.69
C ASN A 54 -1.86 12.42 -2.41
N VAL A 55 -1.31 11.76 -3.44
CA VAL A 55 -0.61 10.48 -3.29
C VAL A 55 0.84 10.70 -2.89
N ILE A 56 1.27 9.99 -1.85
CA ILE A 56 2.67 9.90 -1.43
C ILE A 56 3.07 8.42 -1.52
N LEU A 57 4.14 8.13 -2.27
CA LEU A 57 4.72 6.79 -2.35
C LEU A 57 5.83 6.65 -1.31
N VAL A 58 5.70 5.65 -0.43
CA VAL A 58 6.72 5.31 0.56
C VAL A 58 7.49 4.09 0.06
N CYS A 59 8.80 4.23 -0.11
CA CYS A 59 9.70 3.13 -0.41
C CYS A 59 10.32 2.60 0.89
N HIS A 60 10.17 1.31 1.16
CA HIS A 60 10.69 0.69 2.37
C HIS A 60 12.21 0.46 2.31
N ALA A 61 12.82 0.31 3.50
CA ALA A 61 14.18 -0.20 3.62
C ALA A 61 14.24 -1.70 3.32
N ILE A 62 15.44 -2.27 3.18
CA ILE A 62 15.62 -3.67 2.73
C ILE A 62 14.87 -4.71 3.59
N SER A 63 14.75 -4.49 4.90
CA SER A 63 14.10 -5.41 5.84
C SER A 63 12.61 -5.13 6.05
N GLY A 64 12.09 -4.05 5.47
CA GLY A 64 10.67 -3.69 5.58
C GLY A 64 9.82 -4.36 4.50
N ASP A 65 8.52 -4.17 4.60
CA ASP A 65 7.53 -4.59 3.62
C ASP A 65 6.46 -3.49 3.40
N ALA A 66 5.29 -3.86 2.86
CA ALA A 66 4.20 -2.93 2.58
C ALA A 66 3.51 -2.39 3.85
N HIS A 67 3.70 -3.03 5.01
CA HIS A 67 3.05 -2.69 6.27
C HIS A 67 3.83 -1.60 7.02
N ALA A 68 3.56 -0.34 6.69
CA ALA A 68 4.19 0.81 7.32
C ALA A 68 3.57 1.20 8.68
N ALA A 69 2.41 0.65 9.03
CA ALA A 69 1.68 1.01 10.25
C ALA A 69 2.23 0.38 11.53
N GLY A 70 2.99 -0.72 11.41
CA GLY A 70 3.61 -1.43 12.53
C GLY A 70 2.71 -2.46 13.21
#